data_AF-A0A0M4M767-F1
#
_entry.id   AF-A0A0M4M767-F1
#
_cell.length_a   1.000
_cell.length_b   1.000
_cell.length_c   1.000
_cell.angle_alpha   90.00
_cell.angle_beta   90.00
_cell.angle_gamma   90.00
#
_symmetry.space_group_name_H-M   'P 1'
#
loop_
_entity.id
_entity.type
_entity.pdbx_description
1 polymer ?
#
loop_
_entity_poly.entity_id
_entity_poly.type
_entity_poly.pdbx_seq_one_letter_code
_entity_poly.pdbx_strand_id
1 'polypeptide(L)'
;MIMRTLPDADVNSFIQIFLKGIKDPVFVRYTQCDDAVCLAQFSVDKVFNEQVEKRSDVKISYQVKSGQKFSFTAPLKGLSEAIFSLQH
;
A
#
# COMPACT_ATOMS: atom_id res chain seq x y z
N MET A 1 -0.79 -8.46 -0.32
CA MET A 1 -1.41 -7.63 0.74
C MET A 1 -2.64 -6.92 0.19
N ILE A 2 -3.64 -6.70 1.04
CA ILE A 2 -4.86 -5.94 0.69
C ILE A 2 -4.74 -4.55 1.32
N MET A 3 -4.98 -3.51 0.52
CA MET A 3 -5.09 -2.13 0.97
C MET A 3 -6.56 -1.72 1.00
N ARG A 4 -6.93 -0.96 2.03
CA ARG A 4 -8.28 -0.42 2.23
C ARG A 4 -8.18 1.10 2.22
N THR A 5 -8.96 1.76 1.37
CA THR A 5 -9.08 3.22 1.30
C THR A 5 -10.53 3.64 1.53
N LEU A 6 -10.77 4.94 1.66
CA LEU A 6 -12.11 5.50 1.76
C LEU A 6 -12.98 5.13 0.53
N PRO A 7 -14.31 5.00 0.70
CA PRO A 7 -15.23 4.64 -0.39
C PRO A 7 -15.33 5.71 -1.49
N ASP A 8 -14.92 6.95 -1.19
CA ASP A 8 -14.87 8.05 -2.15
C ASP A 8 -13.52 8.15 -2.89
N ALA A 9 -12.66 7.13 -2.80
CA ALA A 9 -11.42 7.06 -3.56
C ALA A 9 -11.64 7.24 -5.07
N ASP A 10 -10.72 7.95 -5.73
CA ASP A 10 -10.71 8.06 -7.18
C ASP A 10 -10.10 6.79 -7.79
N VAL A 11 -10.96 5.85 -8.15
CA VAL A 11 -10.59 4.53 -8.68
C VAL A 11 -9.93 4.58 -10.06
N ASN A 12 -10.05 5.71 -10.77
CA ASN A 12 -9.35 5.92 -12.04
C ASN A 12 -7.88 6.32 -11.83
N SER A 13 -7.54 6.79 -10.63
CA SER A 13 -6.17 7.08 -10.20
C SER A 13 -5.50 5.84 -9.59
N PHE A 14 -4.18 5.87 -9.49
CA PHE A 14 -3.41 4.81 -8.83
C PHE A 14 -3.16 5.14 -7.36
N ILE A 15 -3.14 4.09 -6.52
CA ILE A 15 -2.42 4.16 -5.25
C ILE A 15 -0.93 4.11 -5.55
N GLN A 16 -0.16 5.01 -4.95
CA GLN A 16 1.28 5.10 -5.09
C GLN A 16 1.95 4.64 -3.81
N ILE A 17 2.86 3.67 -3.91
CA ILE A 17 3.67 3.18 -2.80
C ILE A 17 5.12 3.57 -3.07
N PHE A 18 5.69 4.38 -2.19
CA PHE A 18 7.07 4.84 -2.27
C PHE A 18 7.93 3.97 -1.37
N LEU A 19 8.85 3.23 -1.98
CA LEU A 19 9.80 2.35 -1.30
C LEU A 19 11.15 3.05 -1.17
N LYS A 20 11.80 2.90 -0.02
CA LYS A 20 13.09 3.55 0.25
C LYS A 20 14.16 3.04 -0.74
N GLY A 21 14.83 3.99 -1.40
CA GLY A 21 15.88 3.68 -2.38
C GLY A 21 15.37 3.34 -3.79
N ILE A 22 14.06 3.33 -4.02
CA ILE A 22 13.45 3.15 -5.34
C ILE A 22 12.99 4.51 -5.85
N LYS A 23 13.40 4.85 -7.08
CA LYS A 23 13.12 6.17 -7.67
C LYS A 23 11.65 6.37 -8.00
N ASP A 24 11.05 5.39 -8.68
CA ASP A 24 9.66 5.45 -9.12
C ASP A 24 8.75 4.75 -8.12
N PRO A 25 7.56 5.32 -7.83
CA PRO A 25 6.61 4.66 -6.95
C PRO A 25 6.05 3.41 -7.61
N VAL A 26 5.68 2.43 -6.79
CA VAL A 26 4.89 1.31 -7.25
C VAL A 26 3.43 1.76 -7.38
N PHE A 27 2.86 1.57 -8.57
CA PHE A 27 1.48 1.92 -8.87
C PHE A 27 0.57 0.71 -8.67
N VAL A 28 -0.47 0.87 -7.85
CA VAL A 28 -1.43 -0.18 -7.56
C VAL A 28 -2.83 0.28 -7.97
N ARG A 29 -3.52 -0.60 -8.71
CA ARG A 29 -4.91 -0.37 -9.12
C ARG A 29 -5.88 -0.86 -8.05
N TYR A 30 -7.00 -0.16 -7.94
CA TYR A 30 -8.16 -0.66 -7.23
C TYR A 30 -8.73 -1.88 -7.93
N THR A 31 -9.18 -2.85 -7.14
CA THR A 31 -9.78 -4.10 -7.63
C THR A 31 -11.28 -4.13 -7.42
N GLN A 32 -11.78 -3.51 -6.36
CA GLN A 32 -13.21 -3.48 -6.01
C GLN A 32 -13.51 -2.30 -5.10
N CYS A 33 -14.72 -1.77 -5.18
CA CYS A 33 -15.22 -0.74 -4.28
C CYS A 33 -16.71 -0.96 -4.03
N ASP A 34 -17.13 -0.66 -2.80
CA ASP A 34 -18.52 -0.58 -2.39
C ASP A 34 -18.76 0.72 -1.60
N ASP A 35 -19.95 0.86 -1.02
CA ASP A 35 -20.35 2.05 -0.27
C ASP A 35 -19.54 2.26 1.03
N ALA A 36 -18.80 1.25 1.50
CA ALA A 36 -18.03 1.28 2.73
C ALA A 36 -16.52 1.43 2.49
N VAL A 37 -15.96 0.82 1.44
CA VAL A 37 -14.51 0.76 1.23
C VAL A 37 -14.13 0.56 -0.24
N CYS A 38 -12.97 1.10 -0.60
CA CYS A 38 -12.26 0.74 -1.82
C CYS A 38 -11.05 -0.14 -1.50
N LEU A 39 -10.90 -1.22 -2.26
CA LEU A 39 -9.88 -2.23 -2.05
C LEU A 39 -8.93 -2.29 -3.23
N ALA A 40 -7.66 -2.51 -2.92
CA ALA A 40 -6.61 -2.76 -3.89
C ALA A 40 -5.76 -3.93 -3.42
N GLN A 41 -5.27 -4.72 -4.36
CA GLN A 41 -4.38 -5.84 -4.09
C GLN A 41 -2.98 -5.50 -4.56
N PHE A 42 -2.02 -5.63 -3.65
CA PHE A 42 -0.61 -5.43 -3.92
C PHE A 42 0.14 -6.74 -3.73
N SER A 43 0.78 -7.22 -4.79
CA SER A 43 1.64 -8.39 -4.74
C SER A 43 2.91 -8.07 -3.96
N VAL A 44 3.24 -8.93 -3.00
CA VAL A 44 4.48 -8.80 -2.24
C VAL A 44 5.59 -9.41 -3.10
N ASP A 45 6.36 -8.55 -3.76
CA ASP A 45 7.50 -8.95 -4.56
C ASP A 45 8.80 -8.95 -3.75
N LYS A 46 9.91 -9.30 -4.41
CA LYS A 46 11.24 -9.33 -3.78
C LYS A 46 11.63 -7.95 -3.23
N VAL A 47 11.36 -6.88 -3.98
CA VAL A 47 11.73 -5.51 -3.58
C VAL A 47 10.97 -5.10 -2.32
N PHE A 48 9.68 -5.41 -2.24
CA PHE A 48 8.89 -5.14 -1.06
C PHE A 48 9.34 -5.99 0.14
N ASN A 49 9.64 -7.28 -0.07
CA ASN A 49 10.20 -8.13 0.98
C ASN A 49 11.50 -7.57 1.56
N GLU A 50 12.40 -7.03 0.72
CA GLU A 50 13.60 -6.36 1.22
C GLU A 50 13.29 -5.15 2.11
N GLN A 51 12.20 -4.41 1.83
CA GLN A 51 11.75 -3.31 2.70
C GLN A 51 11.23 -3.85 4.05
N VAL A 52 10.52 -4.99 4.03
CA VAL A 52 10.03 -5.67 5.24
C VAL A 52 11.19 -6.15 6.10
N GLU A 53 12.19 -6.81 5.52
CA GLU A 53 13.39 -7.28 6.22
C GLU A 53 14.19 -6.12 6.82
N LYS A 54 14.31 -5.00 6.09
CA LYS A 54 14.96 -3.78 6.56
C LYS A 54 14.12 -3.00 7.58
N ARG A 55 12.88 -3.44 7.87
CA ARG A 55 11.91 -2.76 8.73
C ARG A 55 11.71 -1.29 8.30
N SER A 56 11.78 -1.04 7.00
CA SER A 56 11.66 0.29 6.42
C SER A 56 10.26 0.83 6.60
N ASP A 57 10.14 2.15 6.69
CA ASP A 57 8.88 2.83 6.49
C ASP A 57 8.58 2.96 4.99
N VAL A 58 7.32 2.78 4.60
CA VAL A 58 6.85 3.04 3.23
C VAL A 58 5.85 4.17 3.25
N LYS A 59 5.92 5.06 2.26
CA LYS A 59 4.92 6.12 2.10
C LYS A 59 3.87 5.65 1.11
N ILE A 60 2.61 5.82 1.45
CA ILE A 60 1.47 5.48 0.59
C ILE A 60 0.73 6.78 0.29
N SER A 61 0.29 6.93 -0.96
CA SER A 61 -0.48 8.08 -1.41
C SER A 61 -1.61 7.64 -2.32
N TYR A 62 -2.79 8.24 -2.15
CA TYR A 62 -3.92 8.06 -3.06
C TYR A 62 -4.78 9.33 -3.11
N GLN A 63 -5.66 9.41 -4.11
CA GLN A 63 -6.55 10.55 -4.31
C GLN A 63 -8.01 10.12 -4.12
N VAL A 64 -8.82 11.01 -3.55
CA VAL A 64 -10.29 10.88 -3.52
C VAL A 64 -10.93 11.69 -4.64
N LYS A 65 -12.19 11.41 -4.98
CA LYS A 65 -12.92 12.03 -6.11
C LYS A 65 -12.98 13.55 -6.04
N SER A 66 -12.91 14.14 -4.85
CA SER A 66 -12.83 15.61 -4.65
C SER A 66 -11.51 16.23 -5.10
N GLY A 67 -10.51 15.42 -5.47
CA GLY A 67 -9.16 15.84 -5.83
C GLY A 67 -8.20 15.93 -4.64
N GLN A 68 -8.69 15.78 -3.41
CA GLN A 68 -7.82 15.72 -2.22
C GLN A 68 -6.91 14.49 -2.29
N LYS A 69 -5.62 14.68 -1.98
CA LYS A 69 -4.64 13.59 -1.87
C LYS A 69 -4.37 13.27 -0.41
N PHE A 70 -4.54 12.01 -0.05
CA PHE A 70 -4.10 11.47 1.23
C PHE A 70 -2.71 10.88 1.07
N SER A 71 -1.82 11.19 2.02
CA SER A 71 -0.51 10.55 2.08
C SER A 71 -0.12 10.25 3.51
N PHE A 72 0.33 9.03 3.75
CA PHE A 72 0.65 8.52 5.07
C PHE A 72 1.87 7.59 5.03
N THR A 73 2.55 7.49 6.16
CA THR A 73 3.68 6.59 6.36
C THR A 73 3.19 5.33 7.05
N ALA A 74 3.43 4.17 6.45
CA ALA A 74 3.16 2.86 7.03
C ALA A 74 4.48 2.22 7.49
N PRO A 75 4.68 2.03 8.81
CA PRO A 75 5.86 1.37 9.31
C PRO A 75 5.77 -0.14 9.05
N LEU A 76 6.85 -0.75 8.51
CA LEU A 76 6.92 -2.21 8.32
C LEU A 76 7.58 -2.93 9.51
N LYS A 77 7.91 -2.21 10.58
CA LYS A 77 8.45 -2.80 11.81
C LYS A 77 7.45 -3.83 12.38
N GLY A 78 7.93 -5.04 12.66
CA GLY A 78 7.11 -6.14 13.18
C GLY A 78 6.43 -6.97 12.09
N LEU A 79 6.41 -6.51 10.84
CA LEU A 79 5.75 -7.25 9.76
C LEU A 79 6.53 -8.51 9.36
N SER A 80 7.87 -8.47 9.41
CA SER A 80 8.70 -9.65 9.13
C SER A 80 8.42 -10.77 10.14
N GLU A 81 8.35 -10.42 11.42
CA GLU A 81 8.05 -11.33 12.52
C GLU A 81 6.62 -11.89 12.41
N ALA A 82 5.65 -11.04 12.07
CA ALA A 82 4.28 -11.47 11.85
C ALA A 82 4.18 -12.46 10.68
N ILE A 83 4.85 -12.20 9.55
CA ILE A 83 4.86 -13.13 8.40
C ILE A 83 5.50 -14.47 8.79
N PHE A 84 6.65 -14.45 9.48
CA PHE A 84 7.34 -15.65 9.93
C PHE A 84 6.46 -16.52 10.85
N SER A 85 5.65 -15.89 11.71
CA SER A 85 4.74 -16.59 12.61
C SER A 85 3.61 -17.35 11.91
N LEU A 86 3.30 -17.02 10.65
CA LEU A 86 2.25 -17.68 9.85
C LEU A 86 2.76 -18.91 9.08
N GLN A 87 4.07 -19.17 9.09
CA GLN A 87 4.71 -20.26 8.34
C GLN A 87 4.87 -21.55 9.16
N HIS A 88 4.38 -21.55 10.41
CA HIS A 88 4.44 -22.65 11.36
C HIS A 88 3.04 -22.94 11.91
#